data_AF-A0A0Q4QDB6-F1
#
_entry.id   AF-A0A0Q4QDB6-F1
#
_cell.length_a   1.000
_cell.length_b   1.000
_cell.length_c   1.000
_cell.angle_alpha   90.00
_cell.angle_beta   90.00
_cell.angle_gamma   90.00
#
_symmetry.space_group_name_H-M   'P 1'
#
loop_
_entity.id
_entity.type
_entity.pdbx_description
1 polymer ?
#
loop_
_entity_poly.entity_id
_entity_poly.type
_entity_poly.pdbx_seq_one_letter_code
_entity_poly.pdbx_strand_id
1 'polypeptide(L)'
;MALLVWQDDLNTGVEVIDRQHMRIVEMLNHLHVTQKSLERVAVGEVIDELIDYTLSHFAFEEELMEEAGYPFCAAHKRVHEVFIKRVSEYRMRFEAGEDITDELRNMLSRWLFNHIRGDDKAYAEQVKRHLNKFAREHEEGGWLGRTLKRLFR
;
A
#
# COMPACT_ATOMS: atom_id res chain seq x y z
N MET A 1 -3.97 22.44 2.48
CA MET A 1 -2.75 21.78 2.98
C MET A 1 -3.00 20.30 3.08
N ALA A 2 -2.02 19.47 2.74
CA ALA A 2 -2.09 18.03 2.94
C ALA A 2 -2.22 17.74 4.44
N LEU A 3 -3.11 16.81 4.80
CA LEU A 3 -3.33 16.42 6.19
C LEU A 3 -2.26 15.42 6.64
N LEU A 4 -1.88 14.52 5.75
CA LEU A 4 -0.82 13.53 5.93
C LEU A 4 0.38 13.93 5.08
N VAL A 5 1.56 13.91 5.69
CA VAL A 5 2.84 14.23 5.05
C VAL A 5 3.72 12.99 5.14
N TRP A 6 4.30 12.59 4.01
CA TRP A 6 5.26 11.50 3.96
C TRP A 6 6.50 11.82 4.82
N GLN A 7 7.03 10.81 5.49
CA GLN A 7 8.18 10.93 6.37
C GLN A 7 9.25 9.95 5.92
N ASP A 8 10.53 10.35 6.02
CA ASP A 8 11.64 9.53 5.54
C ASP A 8 11.73 8.17 6.25
N ASP A 9 11.19 8.08 7.47
CA ASP A 9 11.12 6.85 8.24
C ASP A 9 10.05 5.86 7.73
N LEU A 10 9.23 6.25 6.75
CA LEU A 10 8.31 5.36 6.05
C LEU A 10 8.96 4.70 4.82
N ASN A 11 10.16 5.14 4.42
CA ASN A 11 10.85 4.49 3.30
C ASN A 11 11.33 3.09 3.73
N THR A 12 10.87 2.07 3.00
CA THR A 12 11.36 0.69 3.09
C THR A 12 12.70 0.52 2.36
N GLY A 13 12.97 1.42 1.39
CA GLY A 13 14.12 1.33 0.49
C GLY A 13 13.89 0.40 -0.70
N VAL A 14 12.67 -0.12 -0.86
CA VAL A 14 12.21 -0.80 -2.08
C VAL A 14 11.36 0.22 -2.85
N GLU A 15 11.95 0.84 -3.87
CA GLU A 15 11.37 2.02 -4.53
C GLU A 15 9.94 1.82 -5.05
N VAL A 16 9.62 0.63 -5.57
CA VAL A 16 8.27 0.31 -6.05
C VAL A 16 7.25 0.23 -4.92
N ILE A 17 7.64 -0.24 -3.74
CA ILE A 17 6.80 -0.29 -2.53
C ILE A 17 6.59 1.12 -1.98
N ASP A 18 7.67 1.88 -1.84
CA ASP A 18 7.61 3.25 -1.33
C ASP A 18 6.68 4.12 -2.19
N ARG A 19 6.69 3.94 -3.53
CA ARG A 19 5.73 4.62 -4.44
C ARG A 19 4.28 4.20 -4.22
N GLN A 20 4.00 2.93 -3.98
CA GLN A 20 2.65 2.46 -3.69
C GLN A 20 2.14 3.02 -2.35
N HIS A 21 2.97 3.03 -1.31
CA HIS A 21 2.63 3.63 -0.02
C HIS A 21 2.38 5.14 -0.13
N MET A 22 3.23 5.87 -0.87
CA MET A 22 3.03 7.29 -1.14
C MET A 22 1.70 7.55 -1.84
N ARG A 23 1.33 6.70 -2.81
CA ARG A 23 0.04 6.78 -3.50
C ARG A 23 -1.14 6.58 -2.53
N ILE A 24 -1.07 5.61 -1.61
CA ILE A 24 -2.09 5.43 -0.57
C ILE A 24 -2.23 6.70 0.29
N VAL A 25 -1.11 7.34 0.66
CA VAL A 25 -1.13 8.61 1.42
C VAL A 25 -1.76 9.75 0.62
N GLU A 26 -1.51 9.84 -0.68
CA GLU A 26 -2.17 10.81 -1.57
C GLU A 26 -3.69 10.59 -1.60
N MET A 27 -4.14 9.34 -1.72
CA MET A 27 -5.56 8.99 -1.74
C MET A 27 -6.25 9.30 -0.40
N LEU A 28 -5.58 9.07 0.73
CA LEU A 28 -6.05 9.49 2.06
C LEU A 28 -6.18 11.01 2.18
N ASN A 29 -5.24 11.76 1.60
CA ASN A 29 -5.33 13.22 1.52
C ASN A 29 -6.47 13.67 0.60
N HIS A 30 -6.70 12.97 -0.51
CA HIS A 30 -7.81 13.23 -1.42
C HIS A 30 -9.15 13.01 -0.71
N LEU A 31 -9.31 11.89 0.02
CA LEU A 31 -10.49 11.62 0.84
C LEU A 31 -10.81 12.77 1.81
N HIS A 32 -9.79 13.34 2.46
CA HIS A 32 -9.96 14.48 3.35
C HIS A 32 -10.44 15.76 2.62
N VAL A 33 -10.00 15.98 1.38
CA VAL A 33 -10.45 17.12 0.58
C VAL A 33 -11.88 16.90 0.09
N THR A 34 -12.18 15.72 -0.45
CA THR A 34 -13.50 15.35 -0.97
C THR A 34 -14.58 15.39 0.12
N GLN A 35 -14.26 14.97 1.34
CA GLN A 35 -15.19 15.11 2.47
C GLN A 35 -15.70 16.56 2.67
N LYS A 36 -14.89 17.57 2.33
CA LYS A 36 -15.28 18.99 2.49
C LYS A 36 -16.29 19.46 1.46
N SER A 37 -16.45 18.77 0.33
CA SER A 37 -17.50 19.10 -0.65
C SER A 37 -18.88 18.61 -0.19
N LEU A 38 -18.96 17.75 0.84
CA LEU A 38 -20.18 17.10 1.33
C LEU A 38 -20.92 16.26 0.27
N GLU A 39 -20.25 15.93 -0.84
CA GLU A 39 -20.82 15.08 -1.89
C GLU A 39 -20.59 13.61 -1.56
N ARG A 40 -21.61 12.97 -0.99
CA ARG A 40 -21.55 11.56 -0.55
C ARG A 40 -21.12 10.60 -1.66
N VAL A 41 -21.57 10.82 -2.89
CA VAL A 41 -21.20 9.97 -4.04
C VAL A 41 -19.69 10.03 -4.29
N ALA A 42 -19.12 11.23 -4.35
CA ALA A 42 -17.69 11.43 -4.55
C ALA A 42 -16.86 10.84 -3.39
N VAL A 43 -17.34 10.96 -2.14
CA VAL A 43 -16.68 10.31 -0.99
C VAL A 43 -16.67 8.79 -1.14
N GLY A 44 -17.79 8.20 -1.57
CA GLY A 44 -17.89 6.76 -1.82
C GLY A 44 -16.92 6.28 -2.90
N GLU A 45 -16.82 7.00 -4.00
CA GLU A 45 -15.87 6.68 -5.09
C GLU A 45 -14.42 6.69 -4.60
N VAL A 46 -14.02 7.67 -3.79
CA VAL A 46 -12.66 7.73 -3.23
C VAL A 46 -12.41 6.62 -2.22
N ILE A 47 -13.42 6.24 -1.40
CA ILE A 47 -13.31 5.09 -0.50
C ILE A 47 -13.08 3.81 -1.30
N ASP A 48 -13.88 3.58 -2.33
CA ASP A 48 -13.77 2.38 -3.17
C ASP A 48 -12.41 2.32 -3.88
N GLU A 49 -11.94 3.42 -4.47
CA GLU A 49 -10.61 3.49 -5.11
C GLU A 49 -9.51 3.14 -4.09
N LEU A 50 -9.59 3.68 -2.87
CA LEU A 50 -8.62 3.45 -1.80
C LEU A 50 -8.59 1.99 -1.35
N ILE A 51 -9.74 1.35 -1.24
CA ILE A 51 -9.86 -0.06 -0.88
C ILE A 51 -9.24 -0.92 -1.98
N ASP A 52 -9.64 -0.72 -3.22
CA ASP A 52 -9.17 -1.49 -4.37
C ASP A 52 -7.65 -1.36 -4.54
N TYR A 53 -7.12 -0.13 -4.42
CA TYR A 53 -5.69 0.11 -4.51
C TYR A 53 -4.93 -0.59 -3.38
N THR A 54 -5.43 -0.52 -2.14
CA THR A 54 -4.77 -1.16 -0.98
C THR A 54 -4.77 -2.69 -1.10
N LEU A 55 -5.85 -3.28 -1.62
CA LEU A 55 -5.90 -4.71 -1.91
C LEU A 55 -4.88 -5.13 -2.98
N SER A 56 -4.77 -4.35 -4.05
CA SER A 56 -3.79 -4.60 -5.12
C SER A 56 -2.35 -4.48 -4.63
N HIS A 57 -2.10 -3.53 -3.72
CA HIS A 57 -0.82 -3.32 -3.06
C HIS A 57 -0.41 -4.50 -2.19
N PHE A 58 -1.31 -5.02 -1.35
CA PHE A 58 -1.03 -6.21 -0.54
C PHE A 58 -0.74 -7.43 -1.41
N ALA A 59 -1.52 -7.67 -2.46
CA ALA A 59 -1.26 -8.78 -3.37
C ALA A 59 0.14 -8.68 -4.01
N PHE A 60 0.57 -7.48 -4.37
CA PHE A 60 1.90 -7.22 -4.90
C PHE A 60 3.02 -7.51 -3.87
N GLU A 61 2.87 -7.03 -2.63
CA GLU A 61 3.83 -7.31 -1.56
C GLU A 61 3.93 -8.79 -1.22
N GLU A 62 2.78 -9.46 -1.19
CA GLU A 62 2.67 -10.89 -0.93
C GLU A 62 3.39 -11.74 -1.96
N GLU A 63 3.18 -11.46 -3.25
CA GLU A 63 3.91 -12.13 -4.34
C GLU A 63 5.42 -11.86 -4.22
N LEU A 64 5.81 -10.60 -4.00
CA LEU A 64 7.21 -10.22 -3.88
C LEU A 64 7.90 -10.87 -2.66
N MET A 65 7.20 -10.97 -1.53
CA MET A 65 7.68 -11.68 -0.34
C MET A 65 7.85 -13.18 -0.60
N GLU A 66 6.92 -13.81 -1.32
CA GLU A 66 6.98 -15.23 -1.67
C GLU A 66 8.16 -15.52 -2.60
N GLU A 67 8.34 -14.73 -3.66
CA GLU A 67 9.47 -14.84 -4.60
C GLU A 67 10.82 -14.61 -3.90
N ALA A 68 10.88 -13.66 -2.97
CA ALA A 68 12.06 -13.41 -2.16
C ALA A 68 12.32 -14.48 -1.10
N GLY A 69 11.37 -15.39 -0.86
CA GLY A 69 11.46 -16.46 0.14
C GLY A 69 11.39 -15.95 1.58
N TYR A 70 10.64 -14.88 1.84
CA TYR A 70 10.54 -14.29 3.18
C TYR A 70 9.83 -15.26 4.16
N PRO A 71 10.49 -15.68 5.26
CA PRO A 71 9.99 -16.78 6.10
C PRO A 71 8.70 -16.45 6.87
N PHE A 72 8.38 -15.17 7.07
CA PHE A 72 7.20 -14.73 7.80
C PHE A 72 6.05 -14.28 6.87
N CYS A 73 6.11 -14.62 5.57
CA CYS A 73 5.07 -14.27 4.59
C CYS A 73 3.66 -14.67 5.07
N ALA A 74 3.48 -15.89 5.57
CA ALA A 74 2.18 -16.35 6.07
C ALA A 74 1.67 -15.60 7.31
N ALA A 75 2.56 -15.01 8.13
CA ALA A 75 2.15 -14.16 9.23
C ALA A 75 1.75 -12.77 8.73
N HIS A 76 2.52 -12.22 7.79
CA HIS A 76 2.26 -10.92 7.17
C HIS A 76 0.92 -10.92 6.40
N LYS A 77 0.64 -11.97 5.60
CA LYS A 77 -0.67 -12.19 4.94
C LYS A 77 -1.86 -12.12 5.90
N ARG A 78 -1.72 -12.70 7.10
CA ARG A 78 -2.79 -12.63 8.11
C ARG A 78 -3.01 -11.21 8.65
N VAL A 79 -1.95 -10.40 8.74
CA VAL A 79 -2.06 -8.99 9.12
C VAL A 79 -2.87 -8.23 8.05
N HIS A 80 -2.60 -8.47 6.77
CA HIS A 80 -3.41 -7.95 5.66
C HIS A 80 -4.87 -8.41 5.72
N GLU A 81 -5.13 -9.71 5.88
CA GLU A 81 -6.49 -10.26 5.94
C GLU A 81 -7.33 -9.62 7.07
N VAL A 82 -6.73 -9.39 8.24
CA VAL A 82 -7.40 -8.73 9.37
C VAL A 82 -7.71 -7.28 9.03
N PHE A 83 -6.79 -6.58 8.38
CA PHE A 83 -7.02 -5.20 7.95
C PHE A 83 -8.12 -5.10 6.90
N ILE A 84 -8.14 -5.99 5.91
CA ILE A 84 -9.17 -6.04 4.86
C ILE A 84 -10.58 -6.21 5.45
N LYS A 85 -10.72 -7.11 6.43
CA LYS A 85 -12.00 -7.31 7.14
C LYS A 85 -12.46 -6.02 7.81
N ARG A 86 -11.55 -5.33 8.50
CA ARG A 86 -11.84 -4.07 9.16
C ARG A 86 -12.25 -2.98 8.18
N VAL A 87 -11.57 -2.87 7.05
CA VAL A 87 -11.89 -1.90 6.00
C VAL A 87 -13.27 -2.19 5.38
N SER A 88 -13.61 -3.46 5.21
CA SER A 88 -14.93 -3.88 4.71
C SER A 88 -16.05 -3.48 5.67
N GLU A 89 -15.84 -3.57 6.99
CA GLU A 89 -16.79 -3.08 8.00
C GLU A 89 -17.06 -1.57 7.86
N TYR A 90 -16.02 -0.77 7.62
CA TYR A 90 -16.18 0.67 7.37
C TYR A 90 -16.97 0.95 6.09
N ARG A 91 -16.70 0.21 5.01
CA ARG A 91 -17.44 0.34 3.75
C ARG A 91 -18.93 0.05 3.94
N MET A 92 -19.26 -1.03 4.65
CA MET A 92 -20.65 -1.38 4.96
C MET A 92 -21.36 -0.29 5.78
N ARG A 93 -20.68 0.28 6.79
CA ARG A 93 -21.22 1.40 7.59
C ARG A 93 -21.46 2.64 6.73
N PHE A 94 -20.53 2.95 5.82
CA PHE A 94 -20.71 4.03 4.85
C PHE A 94 -21.90 3.76 3.93
N GLU A 95 -22.07 2.56 3.40
CA GLU A 95 -23.23 2.22 2.57
C GLU A 95 -24.55 2.32 3.35
N ALA A 96 -24.54 2.03 4.65
CA ALA A 96 -25.69 2.14 5.55
C ALA A 96 -26.09 3.58 5.91
N GLY A 97 -25.36 4.59 5.44
CA GLY A 97 -25.70 6.00 5.67
C GLY A 97 -24.81 6.72 6.69
N GLU A 98 -23.94 6.01 7.40
CA GLU A 98 -23.05 6.64 8.40
C GLU A 98 -22.02 7.55 7.74
N ASP A 99 -21.63 8.63 8.44
CA ASP A 99 -20.42 9.37 8.11
C ASP A 99 -19.25 8.79 8.91
N ILE A 100 -18.45 7.98 8.22
CA ILE A 100 -17.29 7.27 8.79
C ILE A 100 -15.97 7.91 8.36
N THR A 101 -15.99 9.02 7.63
CA THR A 101 -14.84 9.48 6.84
C THR A 101 -13.64 9.82 7.71
N ASP A 102 -13.87 10.53 8.83
CA ASP A 102 -12.81 10.87 9.79
C ASP A 102 -12.29 9.64 10.56
N GLU A 103 -13.19 8.73 10.94
CA GLU A 103 -12.86 7.50 11.66
C GLU A 103 -12.00 6.57 10.79
N LEU A 104 -12.45 6.33 9.55
CA LEU A 104 -11.76 5.52 8.54
C LEU A 104 -10.38 6.10 8.24
N ARG A 105 -10.28 7.40 7.93
CA ARG A 105 -9.00 8.04 7.64
C ARG A 105 -8.01 7.92 8.80
N ASN A 106 -8.46 8.13 10.03
CA ASN A 106 -7.62 8.00 11.22
C ASN A 106 -7.18 6.55 11.45
N MET A 107 -8.06 5.59 11.18
CA MET A 107 -7.75 4.16 11.28
C MET A 107 -6.72 3.75 10.22
N LEU A 108 -6.97 4.08 8.95
CA LEU A 108 -6.10 3.75 7.81
C LEU A 108 -4.70 4.36 7.97
N SER A 109 -4.61 5.66 8.26
CA SER A 109 -3.31 6.35 8.38
C SER A 109 -2.45 5.80 9.53
N ARG A 110 -3.06 5.54 10.70
CA ARG A 110 -2.32 4.94 11.83
C ARG A 110 -1.89 3.51 11.53
N TRP A 111 -2.78 2.72 10.93
CA TRP A 111 -2.44 1.34 10.59
C TRP A 111 -1.31 1.31 9.56
N LEU A 112 -1.44 2.04 8.46
CA LEU A 112 -0.45 2.11 7.38
C LEU A 112 0.93 2.49 7.93
N PHE A 113 1.03 3.58 8.69
CA PHE A 113 2.31 4.05 9.20
C PHE A 113 2.96 3.11 10.22
N ASN A 114 2.17 2.37 10.99
CA ASN A 114 2.71 1.37 11.92
C ASN A 114 3.12 0.09 11.19
N HIS A 115 2.33 -0.33 10.20
CA HIS A 115 2.58 -1.48 9.36
C HIS A 115 3.86 -1.32 8.56
N ILE A 116 4.03 -0.19 7.87
CA ILE A 116 5.25 0.15 7.13
C ILE A 116 6.49 0.07 8.03
N ARG A 117 6.42 0.69 9.22
CA ARG A 117 7.57 0.77 10.14
C ARG A 117 7.94 -0.58 10.74
N GLY A 118 6.96 -1.44 10.98
CA GLY A 118 7.13 -2.71 11.65
C GLY A 118 7.26 -3.87 10.67
N ASP A 119 6.19 -4.15 9.95
CA ASP A 119 6.02 -5.32 9.11
C ASP A 119 6.74 -5.16 7.75
N ASP A 120 6.56 -4.04 7.05
CA ASP A 120 7.07 -3.91 5.67
C ASP A 120 8.58 -3.78 5.64
N LYS A 121 9.12 -2.99 6.57
CA LYS A 121 10.56 -2.90 6.80
C LYS A 121 11.20 -4.24 7.17
N ALA A 122 10.46 -5.18 7.76
CA ALA A 122 11.01 -6.47 8.15
C ALA A 122 11.34 -7.35 6.95
N TYR A 123 10.54 -7.31 5.87
CA TYR A 123 10.84 -8.08 4.65
C TYR A 123 11.76 -7.32 3.68
N ALA A 124 11.83 -5.99 3.77
CA ALA A 124 12.45 -5.12 2.77
C ALA A 124 13.89 -5.52 2.40
N GLU A 125 14.73 -5.89 3.38
CA GLU A 125 16.11 -6.29 3.11
C GLU A 125 16.21 -7.57 2.27
N GLN A 126 15.36 -8.54 2.55
CA GLN A 126 15.35 -9.80 1.80
C GLN A 126 14.84 -9.58 0.37
N VAL A 127 13.79 -8.78 0.20
CA VAL A 127 13.27 -8.39 -1.11
C VAL A 127 14.31 -7.63 -1.92
N LYS A 128 15.02 -6.65 -1.34
CA LYS A 128 16.11 -5.94 -2.05
C LYS A 128 17.19 -6.90 -2.54
N ARG A 129 17.58 -7.89 -1.73
CA ARG A 129 18.57 -8.90 -2.14
C ARG A 129 18.06 -9.76 -3.30
N HIS A 130 16.80 -10.17 -3.26
CA HIS A 130 16.17 -10.92 -4.34
C HIS A 130 16.16 -10.09 -5.64
N LEU A 131 15.68 -8.85 -5.60
CA LEU A 131 15.63 -7.95 -6.76
C LEU A 131 17.03 -7.65 -7.34
N ASN A 132 18.03 -7.42 -6.49
CA ASN A 132 19.41 -7.20 -6.93
C ASN A 132 20.00 -8.45 -7.59
N LYS A 133 19.72 -9.65 -7.06
CA LYS A 133 20.15 -10.90 -7.67
C LYS A 133 19.48 -11.11 -9.02
N PHE A 134 18.16 -10.94 -9.09
CA PHE A 134 17.37 -11.04 -10.31
C PHE A 134 17.86 -10.07 -11.39
N ALA A 135 18.11 -8.81 -11.02
CA ALA A 135 18.64 -7.81 -11.94
C ALA A 135 20.00 -8.23 -12.52
N ARG A 136 20.93 -8.75 -11.69
CA ARG A 136 22.25 -9.21 -12.15
C ARG A 136 22.15 -10.42 -13.08
N GLU A 137 21.27 -11.37 -12.76
CA GLU A 137 21.04 -12.57 -13.59
C GLU A 137 20.35 -12.26 -14.93
N HIS A 138 19.67 -11.12 -15.04
CA HIS A 138 18.93 -10.72 -16.24
C HIS A 138 19.52 -9.50 -16.96
N GLU A 139 20.54 -8.85 -16.41
CA GLU A 139 21.42 -7.94 -17.14
C GLU A 139 22.30 -8.70 -18.15
N GLU A 140 22.60 -9.97 -17.89
CA GLU A 140 23.28 -10.86 -18.83
C GLU A 140 22.33 -11.36 -19.97
N GLY A 141 21.02 -11.12 -19.84
CA GLY A 141 19.98 -11.50 -20.80
C GLY A 141 19.40 -10.32 -21.57
N GLY A 142 19.83 -10.12 -22.82
CA GLY A 142 19.30 -9.11 -23.73
C GLY A 142 17.77 -9.04 -23.80
N TRP A 143 17.26 -7.85 -24.16
CA TRP A 143 15.84 -7.45 -24.25
C TRP A 143 15.08 -7.38 -22.91
N LEU A 144 15.14 -8.38 -22.03
CA LEU A 144 14.43 -8.38 -20.74
C LEU A 144 14.94 -7.30 -19.77
N GLY A 145 16.26 -7.12 -19.64
CA GLY A 145 16.84 -6.03 -18.84
C GLY A 145 16.46 -4.62 -19.33
N ARG A 146 16.16 -4.45 -20.63
CA ARG A 146 15.67 -3.18 -21.19
C ARG A 146 14.22 -2.89 -20.83
N THR A 147 13.40 -3.93 -20.71
CA THR A 147 11.97 -3.82 -20.35
C THR A 147 11.80 -3.51 -18.86
N LEU A 148 12.56 -4.19 -18.00
CA LEU A 148 12.54 -3.93 -16.55
C LEU A 148 13.00 -2.50 -16.23
N LYS A 149 14.05 -2.01 -16.89
CA LYS A 149 14.52 -0.62 -16.76
C LYS A 149 13.47 0.43 -17.18
N ARG A 150 12.43 0.03 -17.95
CA ARG A 150 11.32 0.90 -18.37
C ARG A 150 10.13 0.85 -17.40
N LEU A 151 10.02 -0.20 -16.59
CA LEU A 151 8.97 -0.36 -15.57
C LEU A 151 9.36 0.28 -14.22
N PHE A 152 10.67 0.40 -13.96
CA PHE A 152 11.24 1.03 -12.76
C PHE A 152 11.79 2.44 -13.02
N ARG A 153 11.26 3.17 -14.02
CA ARG A 153 11.61 4.56 -14.30
C ARG A 153 10.40 5.47 -14.23
#